data_AF-A0AAW0TX79-F1
#
_entry.id   AF-A0AAW0TX79-F1
#
_cell.length_a   1.000
_cell.length_b   1.000
_cell.length_c   1.000
_cell.angle_alpha   90.00
_cell.angle_beta   90.00
_cell.angle_gamma   90.00
#
_symmetry.space_group_name_H-M   'P 1'
#
loop_
_entity.id
_entity.type
_entity.pdbx_description
1 polymer ?
#
loop_
_entity_poly.entity_id
_entity_poly.type
_entity_poly.pdbx_seq_one_letter_code
_entity_poly.pdbx_strand_id
1 'polypeptide(L)' 'MRSLCKGVITNMHSMMPRSMLEENEITSIICGGSALARNPILLQELEHAYQLPTTLDSRGDAAYGSALAAINAGAD' A
#
# COMPACT_ATOMS: atom_id res chain seq x y z
N MET A 1 11.48 -4.89 17.58
CA MET A 1 10.56 -4.07 16.76
C MET A 1 10.59 -4.47 15.27
N ARG A 2 11.76 -4.50 14.61
CA ARG A 2 11.86 -4.91 13.20
C ARG A 2 11.34 -6.32 12.91
N SER A 3 11.59 -7.28 13.79
CA SER A 3 11.05 -8.65 13.68
C SER A 3 9.53 -8.72 13.61
N LEU A 4 8.82 -7.85 14.33
CA LEU A 4 7.36 -7.77 14.28
C LEU A 4 6.89 -7.20 12.93
N CYS A 5 7.51 -6.12 12.46
CA CYS A 5 7.20 -5.53 11.16
C CYS A 5 7.44 -6.56 10.04
N LYS A 6 8.59 -7.25 10.08
CA LYS A 6 8.90 -8.35 9.16
C LYS A 6 7.83 -9.44 9.20
N GLY A 7 7.37 -9.84 10.38
CA GLY A 7 6.31 -10.83 10.54
C GLY A 7 4.99 -10.41 9.87
N VAL A 8 4.56 -9.16 10.09
CA VAL A 8 3.36 -8.59 9.44
C VAL A 8 3.51 -8.60 7.92
N ILE A 9 4.64 -8.12 7.39
CA ILE A 9 4.89 -8.10 5.95
C ILE A 9 4.98 -9.51 5.37
N THR A 10 5.57 -10.46 6.09
CA THR A 10 5.66 -11.86 5.67
C THR A 10 4.27 -12.48 5.54
N ASN A 11 3.37 -12.20 6.48
CA ASN A 11 1.98 -12.64 6.40
C ASN A 11 1.23 -11.97 5.24
N MET A 12 1.50 -10.69 4.94
CA MET A 12 0.93 -10.06 3.74
C MET A 12 1.45 -10.72 2.46
N HIS A 13 2.76 -10.96 2.36
CA HIS A 13 3.38 -11.58 1.19
C HIS A 13 2.93 -13.03 0.97
N SER A 14 2.50 -13.76 2.01
CA SER A 14 1.91 -15.09 1.81
C SER A 14 0.49 -15.04 1.22
N MET A 15 -0.29 -13.99 1.50
CA MET A 15 -1.62 -13.78 0.93
C MET A 15 -1.56 -13.15 -0.46
N MET A 16 -0.56 -12.30 -0.70
CA MET A 16 -0.36 -11.57 -1.94
C MET A 16 1.14 -11.61 -2.31
N PRO A 17 1.63 -12.71 -2.88
CA PRO A 17 3.03 -12.85 -3.24
C PRO A 17 3.38 -11.91 -4.40
N ARG A 18 4.65 -11.49 -4.46
CA ARG A 18 5.15 -10.65 -5.57
C ARG A 18 4.83 -11.22 -6.95
N SER A 19 4.95 -12.54 -7.14
CA SER A 19 4.67 -13.18 -8.42
C SER A 19 3.25 -12.90 -8.93
N MET A 20 2.27 -12.85 -8.04
CA MET A 20 0.89 -12.50 -8.39
C MET A 20 0.80 -11.05 -8.89
N LEU A 21 1.58 -10.13 -8.31
CA LEU A 21 1.64 -8.74 -8.80
C LEU A 21 2.27 -8.68 -10.20
N GLU A 22 3.35 -9.42 -10.42
CA GLU A 22 4.04 -9.49 -11.72
C GLU A 22 3.16 -10.11 -12.81
N GLU A 23 2.45 -11.19 -12.49
CA GLU A 23 1.50 -11.87 -13.40
C GLU A 23 0.34 -10.95 -13.82
N ASN A 24 0.03 -9.93 -13.01
CA ASN A 24 -1.02 -8.94 -13.29
C ASN A 24 -0.45 -7.58 -13.73
N GLU A 25 0.82 -7.54 -14.17
CA GLU A 25 1.49 -6.35 -14.71
C GLU A 25 1.50 -5.15 -13.74
N ILE A 26 1.47 -5.41 -12.43
CA ILE A 26 1.51 -4.36 -11.41
C ILE A 26 2.95 -3.86 -11.26
N THR A 27 3.14 -2.55 -11.45
CA THR A 27 4.47 -1.92 -11.48
C THR A 27 4.84 -1.15 -10.23
N SER A 28 3.91 -0.90 -9.31
CA SER A 28 4.13 -0.04 -8.14
C SER A 28 3.11 -0.29 -7.04
N ILE A 29 3.48 0.04 -5.81
CA ILE A 29 2.63 -0.05 -4.62
C ILE A 29 2.38 1.35 -4.07
N ILE A 30 1.10 1.70 -3.93
CA ILE A 30 0.70 2.92 -3.22
C ILE A 30 0.26 2.52 -1.82
N CYS A 31 0.93 3.10 -0.82
CA CYS A 31 0.69 2.86 0.58
C CYS A 31 -0.16 3.99 1.18
N GLY A 32 -1.20 3.60 1.92
CA GLY A 32 -2.03 4.51 2.70
C GLY A 32 -2.10 4.13 4.17
N GLY A 33 -2.72 4.99 4.97
CA GLY A 33 -3.02 4.73 6.38
C GLY A 33 -1.91 5.12 7.35
N SER A 34 -2.32 5.33 8.60
CA SER A 34 -1.47 5.87 9.67
C SER A 34 -0.33 4.95 10.08
N ALA A 35 -0.50 3.63 9.97
CA ALA A 35 0.52 2.66 10.34
C ALA A 35 1.78 2.77 9.46
N LEU A 36 1.61 2.80 8.13
CA LEU A 36 2.72 2.94 7.18
C LEU A 36 3.30 4.36 7.21
N ALA A 37 2.44 5.39 7.33
CA ALA A 37 2.90 6.78 7.39
C ALA A 37 3.74 7.11 8.63
N ARG A 38 3.51 6.42 9.75
CA ARG A 38 4.20 6.68 11.04
C ARG A 38 5.27 5.64 11.38
N ASN A 39 5.39 4.56 10.61
CA ASN A 39 6.34 3.48 10.86
C ASN A 39 7.25 3.24 9.63
N PRO A 40 8.40 3.92 9.56
CA PRO A 40 9.31 3.76 8.43
C PRO A 40 9.93 2.36 8.35
N ILE A 41 10.01 1.62 9.46
CA ILE A 41 10.51 0.23 9.44
C ILE A 41 9.52 -0.67 8.71
N LEU A 42 8.21 -0.47 8.90
CA LEU A 42 7.19 -1.25 8.20
C LEU A 42 7.24 -1.01 6.69
N LEU A 43 7.45 0.24 6.27
CA LEU A 43 7.61 0.60 4.86
C LEU A 43 8.87 -0.05 4.26
N GLN A 44 10.01 0.01 4.96
CA GLN A 44 11.24 -0.65 4.51
C GLN A 44 11.11 -2.18 4.37
N GLU A 45 10.44 -2.83 5.32
CA GLU A 45 10.20 -4.29 5.22
C GLU A 45 9.27 -4.62 4.05
N LEU A 46 8.27 -3.77 3.76
CA LEU A 46 7.40 -3.91 2.59
C LEU A 46 8.18 -3.77 1.28
N GLU A 47 8.98 -2.71 1.14
CA GLU A 47 9.85 -2.48 -0.02
C GLU A 47 10.82 -3.64 -0.24
N HIS A 48 11.40 -4.18 0.85
CA HIS A 48 12.29 -5.33 0.76
C HIS A 48 11.55 -6.61 0.31
N ALA A 49 10.36 -6.86 0.84
CA ALA A 49 9.60 -8.07 0.50
C ALA A 49 9.09 -8.06 -0.94
N TYR A 50 8.57 -6.93 -1.41
CA TYR A 50 7.94 -6.83 -2.72
C TYR A 50 8.89 -6.34 -3.82
N GLN A 51 9.95 -5.61 -3.48
CA GLN A 51 10.93 -5.04 -4.42
C GLN A 51 10.28 -4.27 -5.58
N LEU A 52 9.18 -3.58 -5.29
CA LEU A 52 8.48 -2.70 -6.21
C LEU A 52 8.58 -1.25 -5.72
N PRO A 53 8.60 -0.26 -6.64
CA PRO A 53 8.48 1.14 -6.27
C PRO A 53 7.29 1.34 -5.34
N THR A 54 7.55 1.89 -4.16
CA THR A 54 6.54 2.07 -3.12
C THR A 54 6.48 3.54 -2.74
N THR A 55 5.27 4.10 -2.68
CA THR A 55 5.05 5.51 -2.33
C THR A 55 3.95 5.65 -1.28
N LEU A 56 4.16 6.52 -0.30
CA LEU A 56 3.09 6.93 0.62
C LEU A 56 2.21 8.00 -0.05
N ASP A 57 0.91 7.76 -0.12
CA ASP A 57 -0.06 8.76 -0.60
C ASP A 57 -1.03 9.13 0.53
N SER A 58 -1.20 10.44 0.73
CA SER A 58 -2.14 11.01 1.70
C SER A 58 -3.60 10.96 1.23
N ARG A 59 -3.83 10.65 -0.05
CA ARG A 59 -5.16 10.51 -0.66
C ARG A 59 -5.78 9.12 -0.50
N GLY A 60 -5.09 8.19 0.16
CA GLY A 60 -5.57 6.83 0.42
C GLY A 60 -6.70 6.71 1.46
N ASP A 61 -7.41 7.80 1.77
CA ASP A 61 -8.54 7.80 2.70
C ASP A 61 -9.87 7.58 1.95
N ALA A 62 -10.72 6.70 2.46
CA ALA A 62 -12.03 6.41 1.90
C ALA A 62 -12.95 7.64 1.86
N ALA A 63 -12.83 8.55 2.82
CA ALA A 63 -13.59 9.81 2.85
C ALA A 63 -13.17 10.73 1.70
N TYR A 64 -11.87 10.82 1.41
CA TYR A 64 -11.37 11.58 0.26
C TYR A 64 -11.91 11.00 -1.06
N GLY A 65 -11.85 9.66 -1.21
CA GLY A 65 -12.42 8.97 -2.37
C GLY A 65 -13.92 9.20 -2.53
N SER A 66 -14.68 9.18 -1.43
CA SER A 66 -16.13 9.42 -1.42
C SER A 66 -16.48 10.85 -1.87
N ALA A 67 -15.75 11.84 -1.35
CA ALA A 67 -15.95 13.24 -1.75
C ALA A 67 -15.60 13.45 -3.23
N LEU A 68 -14.50 12.87 -3.71
CA LEU A 68 -14.10 12.94 -5.11
C LEU A 68 -15.14 12.30 -6.04
N ALA A 69 -15.68 11.14 -5.66
CA ALA A 69 -16.75 10.49 -6.42
C ALA A 69 -18.01 11.35 -6.48
N ALA A 70 -18.41 11.97 -5.37
CA ALA A 70 -19.58 12.86 -5.32
C ALA A 70 -19.39 14.11 -6.19
N ILE A 71 -18.20 14.71 -6.20
CA ILE A 71 -17.87 15.84 -7.08
C ILE A 71 -17.96 15.44 -8.55
N ASN A 72 -17.40 14.28 -8.91
CA ASN A 72 -17.38 13.81 -10.30
C ASN A 72 -18.76 13.34 -10.79
N ALA A 73 -19.63 12.86 -9.89
CA ALA A 73 -21.00 12.45 -10.23
C ALA A 73 -21.93 13.63 -10.55
N GLY A 74 -21.55 14.86 -10.18
CA GLY A 74 -22.30 16.08 -10.51
C GLY A 74 -21.76 16.82 -11.74
N ALA A 75 -20.79 16.24 -12.47
CA ALA A 75 -20.13 16.85 -13.61
C ALA A 75 -20.73 16.43 -14.98
N ASP A 76 -21.92 15.80 -14.97
CA ASP A 76 -22.73 15.50 -16.16
C ASP A 76 -23.72 16.62 -16.49
#